data_AF-A0AAW9Q3I5-F1
#
_entry.id   AF-A0AAW9Q3I5-F1
#
_cell.length_a   1.000
_cell.length_b   1.000
_cell.length_c   1.000
_cell.angle_alpha   90.00
_cell.angle_beta   90.00
_cell.angle_gamma   90.00
#
_symmetry.space_group_name_H-M   'P 1'
#
loop_
_entity.id
_entity.type
_entity.pdbx_description
1 polymer ?
#
loop_
_entity_poly.entity_id
_entity_poly.type
_entity_poly.pdbx_seq_one_letter_code
_entity_poly.pdbx_strand_id
1 'polypeptide(L)' 'MNCNVPTDICFSFEGFCARGGKTDEHKDGWGIAFFEGLGCRLFIDPKPSIEPI' A
#
# COMPACT_ATOMS: atom_id res chain seq x y z
N MET A 1 -1.51 -3.22 6.42
CA MET A 1 -2.33 -2.49 7.43
C MET A 1 -3.70 -3.15 7.49
N ASN A 2 -4.33 -3.25 8.67
CA ASN A 2 -5.68 -3.80 8.82
C ASN A 2 -6.46 -2.96 9.86
N CYS A 3 -7.76 -2.76 9.67
CA CYS A 3 -8.65 -2.08 10.61
C CYS A 3 -10.02 -2.79 10.66
N ASN A 4 -10.71 -2.77 11.80
CA ASN A 4 -12.03 -3.41 11.93
C ASN A 4 -13.24 -2.47 11.68
N VAL A 5 -13.00 -1.17 11.51
CA VAL A 5 -14.01 -0.15 11.16
C VAL A 5 -13.55 0.64 9.94
N PRO A 6 -14.47 1.18 9.12
CA PRO A 6 -14.10 2.03 7.99
C PRO A 6 -13.15 3.16 8.43
N THR A 7 -11.99 3.24 7.79
CA THR A 7 -10.90 4.16 8.15
C THR A 7 -10.36 4.82 6.89
N ASP A 8 -9.97 6.09 7.00
CA ASP A 8 -9.30 6.80 5.90
C ASP A 8 -7.92 6.22 5.64
N ILE A 9 -7.67 5.80 4.40
CA ILE A 9 -6.42 5.17 4.00
C ILE A 9 -5.37 6.18 3.55
N CYS A 10 -5.73 7.42 3.21
CA CYS A 10 -4.80 8.41 2.64
C CYS A 10 -3.69 8.75 3.63
N PHE A 11 -4.03 9.02 4.90
CA PHE A 11 -3.03 9.29 5.95
C PHE A 11 -2.11 8.08 6.21
N SER A 12 -2.68 6.88 6.18
CA SER A 12 -1.96 5.63 6.36
C SER A 12 -1.08 5.27 5.16
N PHE A 13 -1.48 5.65 3.96
CA PHE A 13 -0.85 5.24 2.72
C PHE A 13 0.46 5.98 2.46
N GLU A 14 0.53 7.29 2.75
CA GLU A 14 1.77 8.06 2.57
C GLU A 14 2.95 7.45 3.34
N GLY A 15 2.75 7.12 4.61
CA GLY A 15 3.77 6.46 5.42
C GLY A 15 4.08 5.03 4.97
N PHE A 16 3.10 4.32 4.42
CA PHE A 16 3.31 2.97 3.87
C PHE A 16 4.11 3.01 2.56
N CYS A 17 3.78 3.92 1.65
CA CYS A 17 4.54 4.16 0.42
C CYS A 17 5.99 4.53 0.70
N ALA A 18 6.24 5.35 1.73
CA ALA A 18 7.61 5.68 2.13
C ALA A 18 8.42 4.43 2.56
N ARG A 19 7.79 3.46 3.22
CA ARG A 19 8.43 2.16 3.55
C ARG A 19 8.59 1.25 2.34
N GLY A 20 8.01 1.59 1.19
CA GLY A 20 8.23 0.94 -0.09
C GLY A 20 9.64 1.18 -0.67
N GLY A 21 10.71 1.08 0.11
CA GLY A 21 12.07 1.27 -0.41
C GLY A 21 12.72 2.64 -0.16
N LYS A 22 11.98 3.68 0.26
CA LYS A 22 12.59 4.99 0.62
C LYS A 22 13.14 4.99 2.06
N THR A 23 12.42 4.36 2.99
CA THR A 23 12.81 4.33 4.41
C THR A 23 12.97 2.91 4.98
N ASP A 24 12.73 1.88 4.17
CA ASP A 24 12.76 0.47 4.58
C ASP A 24 13.16 -0.41 3.39
N GLU A 25 13.47 -1.69 3.61
CA GLU A 25 14.03 -2.60 2.58
C GLU A 25 13.02 -3.11 1.54
N HIS A 26 11.73 -2.89 1.77
CA HIS A 26 10.63 -3.40 0.95
C HIS A 26 10.42 -2.60 -0.36
N LYS A 27 11.40 -2.67 -1.27
CA LYS A 27 11.45 -1.88 -2.51
C LYS A 27 10.74 -2.49 -3.71
N ASP A 28 10.38 -3.76 -3.67
CA ASP A 28 9.93 -4.52 -4.86
C ASP A 28 8.55 -4.11 -5.39
N GLY A 29 7.79 -3.33 -4.63
CA GLY A 29 6.45 -2.87 -4.99
C GLY A 29 5.54 -2.82 -3.76
N TRP A 30 4.31 -2.36 -3.95
CA TRP A 30 3.27 -2.45 -2.93
C TRP A 30 1.93 -2.90 -3.52
N GLY A 31 1.03 -3.33 -2.64
CA GLY A 31 -0.35 -3.65 -2.99
C GLY A 31 -1.29 -3.24 -1.88
N ILE A 32 -2.52 -2.87 -2.26
CA ILE A 32 -3.58 -2.44 -1.35
C ILE A 32 -4.88 -3.14 -1.74
N ALA A 33 -5.53 -3.74 -0.75
CA ALA A 33 -6.84 -4.33 -0.90
C ALA A 33 -7.82 -3.69 0.08
N PHE A 34 -9.05 -3.44 -0.37
CA PHE A 34 -10.12 -2.95 0.49
C PHE A 34 -11.47 -3.48 0.02
N PHE A 35 -12.43 -3.51 0.95
CA PHE A 35 -13.79 -3.94 0.68
C PHE A 35 -14.69 -2.76 0.30
N GLU A 36 -15.53 -2.97 -0.71
CA GLU A 36 -16.65 -2.09 -1.07
C GLU A 36 -17.93 -2.95 -1.00
N GLY A 37 -18.63 -2.88 0.13
CA GLY A 37 -19.70 -3.83 0.46
C GLY A 37 -19.16 -5.25 0.59
N LEU A 38 -19.69 -6.18 -0.20
CA LEU A 38 -19.22 -7.58 -0.27
C LEU A 38 -18.11 -7.79 -1.31
N GLY A 39 -17.78 -6.78 -2.11
CA GLY A 39 -16.72 -6.83 -3.11
C GLY A 39 -15.35 -6.51 -2.53
N CYS A 40 -14.30 -7.07 -3.11
CA CYS A 40 -12.90 -6.71 -2.82
C CYS A 40 -12.29 -6.02 -4.04
N ARG A 41 -11.69 -4.85 -3.83
CA ARG A 41 -10.85 -4.18 -4.82
C ARG A 41 -9.39 -4.35 -4.46
N LEU A 42 -8.56 -4.60 -5.46
CA LEU A 42 -7.13 -4.81 -5.32
C LEU A 42 -6.40 -3.90 -6.31
N PHE A 43 -5.46 -3.11 -5.80
CA PHE A 43 -4.53 -2.33 -6.60
C PHE A 43 -3.12 -2.81 -6.26
N ILE A 44 -2.33 -3.06 -7.29
CA ILE A 44 -0.94 -3.54 -7.18
C ILE A 44 -0.09 -2.62 -8.03
N ASP A 45 1.04 -2.20 -7.49
CA ASP A 45 2.00 -1.46 -8.28
C ASP A 45 2.62 -2.38 -9.34
N PRO A 46 2.65 -1.96 -10.61
CA PRO A 46 3.21 -2.79 -11.69
C PRO A 46 4.74 -2.76 -11.74
N LYS A 47 5.37 -1.94 -10.90
CA LYS A 47 6.81 -1.66 -10.87
C LYS A 47 7.32 -1.63 -9.43
N PRO A 48 8.64 -1.73 -9.23
CA PRO A 48 9.26 -1.47 -7.93
C PRO A 48 8.87 -0.09 -7.39
N SER A 49 8.66 -0.02 -6.08
CA SER A 49 8.31 1.19 -5.35
C SER A 49 9.43 2.25 -5.38
N ILE A 50 10.69 1.81 -5.56
CA ILE A 50 11.84 2.67 -5.83
C ILE A 50 12.75 2.01 -6.87
N GLU A 51 13.40 2.83 -7.68
CA GLU A 51 14.34 2.36 -8.70
C GLU A 51 15.59 1.75 -8.04
N PRO A 52 16.05 0.57 -8.47
CA PRO A 52 17.31 0.00 -7.98
C PRO A 52 18.48 0.92 -8.31
N ILE A 53 19.37 1.15 -7.33
CA ILE A 53 20.65 1.83 -7.53
C ILE A 53 21.58 0.93 -8.35
#